data_AF-A0A2D6Q177-F1
#
_entry.id   AF-A0A2D6Q177-F1
#
_cell.length_a   1.000
_cell.length_b   1.000
_cell.length_c   1.000
_cell.angle_alpha   90.00
_cell.angle_beta   90.00
_cell.angle_gamma   90.00
#
_symmetry.space_group_name_H-M   'P 1'
#
loop_
_entity.id
_entity.type
_entity.pdbx_description
1 polymer ?
#
loop_
_entity_poly.entity_id
_entity_poly.type
_entity_poly.pdbx_seq_one_letter_code
_entity_poly.pdbx_strand_id
1 'polypeptide(L)'
;MTKRRVLASLVVASILAAPACWDEELREIDLTGTVKIPVELVPGGASTLGIGYVGVYAAADSDTLGFSYPFMGPVIGDQSWGNSYPYGGTSVGNYAYPCVREGKCRMVTGRFSDLDQVIDALALGQAEDPPWDDEALWDICRDYFGYTEPAELEFIGIDRLDFREEGGYFVADWKVWHVDPQDDAEGRPVLWAYVDNGMETCNPDGGASNRGDGPWFREGEVFPDVLNMPGKYLTAGDFITTTATDLVIDQRDGYEVVVDGLFEG
;
A
#
# COMPACT_ATOMS: atom_id res chain seq x y z
N MET A 1 -80.64 -20.13 26.61
CA MET A 1 -80.27 -19.34 25.42
C MET A 1 -79.08 -18.45 25.77
N THR A 2 -77.86 -18.87 25.45
CA THR A 2 -76.69 -17.98 25.49
C THR A 2 -75.67 -18.49 24.49
N LYS A 3 -75.66 -17.88 23.29
CA LYS A 3 -74.68 -18.15 22.23
C LYS A 3 -73.34 -17.53 22.66
N ARG A 4 -72.31 -18.36 22.88
CA ARG A 4 -70.93 -17.86 23.03
C ARG A 4 -70.35 -17.55 21.65
N ARG A 5 -69.85 -16.32 21.55
CA ARG A 5 -69.23 -15.74 20.35
C ARG A 5 -67.80 -16.23 20.18
N VAL A 6 -67.47 -16.40 18.91
CA VAL A 6 -66.18 -16.50 18.24
C VAL A 6 -65.09 -15.64 18.90
N LEU A 7 -63.92 -16.23 19.15
CA LEU A 7 -62.64 -15.55 19.06
C LEU A 7 -61.66 -16.52 18.37
N ALA A 8 -61.63 -16.45 17.05
CA ALA A 8 -60.50 -16.90 16.26
C ALA A 8 -59.42 -15.82 16.41
N SER A 9 -58.52 -15.99 17.37
CA SER A 9 -57.34 -15.15 17.45
C SER A 9 -56.39 -15.54 16.32
N LEU A 10 -56.19 -14.59 15.41
CA LEU A 10 -55.11 -14.51 14.45
C LEU A 10 -53.79 -15.01 15.07
N VAL A 11 -53.30 -16.16 14.60
CA VAL A 11 -51.88 -16.54 14.69
C VAL A 11 -51.30 -16.34 13.30
N VAL A 12 -51.28 -15.09 12.84
CA VAL A 12 -50.61 -14.67 11.61
C VAL A 12 -50.07 -13.27 11.87
N ALA A 13 -48.78 -13.16 12.22
CA ALA A 13 -47.89 -12.01 11.98
C ALA A 13 -46.72 -12.01 12.99
N SER A 14 -45.83 -13.01 12.92
CA SER A 14 -44.56 -12.94 13.65
C SER A 14 -43.36 -13.52 12.90
N ILE A 15 -43.54 -13.99 11.65
CA ILE A 15 -42.48 -14.65 10.87
C ILE A 15 -41.86 -13.69 9.83
N LEU A 16 -42.33 -12.45 9.67
CA LEU A 16 -41.93 -11.56 8.56
C LEU A 16 -41.14 -10.30 8.95
N ALA A 17 -40.54 -10.21 10.13
CA ALA A 17 -39.81 -9.01 10.54
C ALA A 17 -38.57 -9.23 11.40
N ALA A 18 -37.95 -10.41 11.36
CA ALA A 18 -36.52 -10.45 11.63
C ALA A 18 -35.86 -10.07 10.31
N PRO A 19 -35.25 -8.88 10.16
CA PRO A 19 -34.19 -8.76 9.17
C PRO A 19 -33.20 -9.85 9.56
N ALA A 20 -33.15 -10.93 8.77
CA ALA A 20 -32.01 -11.82 8.79
C ALA A 20 -30.86 -11.00 8.21
N CYS A 21 -30.31 -10.09 9.01
CA CYS A 21 -28.91 -9.74 8.91
C CYS A 21 -28.20 -11.07 9.11
N TRP A 22 -27.87 -11.70 7.98
CA TRP A 22 -27.02 -12.86 7.97
C TRP A 22 -25.70 -12.38 8.55
N ASP A 23 -25.48 -12.71 9.81
CA ASP A 23 -24.20 -12.51 10.45
C ASP A 23 -23.29 -13.57 9.83
N GLU A 24 -22.46 -13.17 8.87
CA GLU A 24 -21.57 -14.10 8.17
C GLU A 24 -20.48 -14.65 9.10
N GLU A 25 -20.42 -14.23 10.38
CA GLU A 25 -19.40 -14.62 11.37
C GLU A 25 -17.98 -14.63 10.77
N LEU A 26 -17.71 -13.71 9.83
CA LEU A 26 -16.40 -13.59 9.20
C LEU A 26 -15.40 -13.15 10.27
N ARG A 27 -14.28 -13.86 10.33
CA ARG A 27 -13.29 -13.65 11.37
C ARG A 27 -12.33 -12.54 10.95
N GLU A 28 -12.83 -11.31 10.97
CA GLU A 28 -12.00 -10.14 10.70
C GLU A 28 -10.98 -9.92 11.82
N ILE A 29 -9.71 -9.89 11.44
CA ILE A 29 -8.60 -9.56 12.35
C ILE A 29 -7.72 -8.46 11.75
N ASP A 30 -7.22 -7.60 12.63
CA ASP A 30 -6.15 -6.68 12.30
C ASP A 30 -4.81 -7.40 12.43
N LEU A 31 -3.96 -7.24 11.44
CA LEU A 31 -2.59 -7.77 11.43
C LEU A 31 -1.59 -6.62 11.53
N THR A 32 -0.56 -6.81 12.34
CA THR A 32 0.55 -5.86 12.49
C THR A 32 1.88 -6.57 12.46
N GLY A 33 2.91 -5.87 11.97
CA GLY A 33 4.25 -6.42 11.89
C GLY A 33 5.25 -5.43 11.33
N THR A 34 6.37 -5.97 10.88
CA THR A 34 7.45 -5.22 10.23
C THR A 34 7.76 -5.76 8.85
N VAL A 35 8.11 -4.86 7.92
CA VAL A 35 8.83 -5.19 6.69
C VAL A 35 10.30 -4.97 6.96
N LYS A 36 11.16 -5.91 6.54
CA LYS A 36 12.61 -5.83 6.69
C LYS A 36 13.29 -5.98 5.34
N ILE A 37 14.20 -5.07 5.03
CA ILE A 37 15.01 -5.08 3.81
C ILE A 37 16.48 -5.08 4.23
N PRO A 38 17.29 -6.08 3.84
CA PRO A 38 18.71 -6.07 4.17
C PRO A 38 19.43 -4.82 3.65
N VAL A 39 20.24 -4.17 4.48
CA VAL A 39 20.91 -2.90 4.14
C VAL A 39 21.82 -3.03 2.92
N GLU A 40 22.39 -4.21 2.68
CA GLU A 40 23.27 -4.52 1.56
C GLU A 40 22.57 -4.51 0.20
N LEU A 41 21.24 -4.68 0.16
CA LEU A 41 20.46 -4.59 -1.07
C LEU A 41 20.20 -3.14 -1.49
N VAL A 42 20.35 -2.19 -0.56
CA VAL A 42 19.97 -0.79 -0.73
C VAL A 42 21.20 0.10 -0.53
N PRO A 43 22.16 0.11 -1.47
CA PRO A 43 23.44 0.80 -1.30
C PRO A 43 23.31 2.33 -1.16
N GLY A 44 22.19 2.91 -1.59
CA GLY A 44 21.88 4.33 -1.42
C GLY A 44 21.21 4.67 -0.07
N GLY A 45 20.93 3.68 0.77
CA GLY A 45 20.24 3.83 2.04
C GLY A 45 18.71 3.95 1.92
N ALA A 46 18.04 4.09 3.07
CA ALA A 46 16.58 4.14 3.16
C ALA A 46 15.94 5.21 2.25
N SER A 47 16.62 6.34 2.03
CA SER A 47 16.16 7.42 1.16
C SER A 47 16.12 7.06 -0.33
N THR A 48 16.52 5.84 -0.71
CA THR A 48 16.38 5.34 -2.09
C THR A 48 15.26 4.32 -2.24
N LEU A 49 14.63 3.90 -1.15
CA LEU A 49 13.48 3.00 -1.19
C LEU A 49 12.25 3.72 -1.72
N GLY A 50 11.51 3.03 -2.58
CA GLY A 50 10.17 3.46 -2.96
C GLY A 50 9.09 2.92 -2.01
N ILE A 51 7.87 2.77 -2.53
CA ILE A 51 6.72 2.34 -1.71
C ILE A 51 6.82 0.84 -1.47
N GLY A 52 6.75 0.44 -0.20
CA GLY A 52 6.60 -0.96 0.17
C GLY A 52 5.13 -1.38 0.15
N TYR A 53 4.81 -2.53 -0.41
CA TYR A 53 3.46 -3.09 -0.44
C TYR A 53 3.46 -4.42 0.28
N VAL A 54 2.55 -4.61 1.22
CA VAL A 54 2.37 -5.86 1.97
C VAL A 54 0.98 -6.38 1.71
N GLY A 55 0.89 -7.57 1.11
CA GLY A 55 -0.38 -8.25 0.86
C GLY A 55 -0.51 -9.54 1.67
N VAL A 56 -1.75 -9.85 2.04
CA VAL A 56 -2.16 -11.14 2.60
C VAL A 56 -2.76 -11.97 1.48
N TYR A 57 -2.21 -13.15 1.23
CA TYR A 57 -2.63 -14.02 0.12
C TYR A 57 -2.95 -15.42 0.60
N ALA A 58 -3.73 -16.17 -0.19
CA ALA A 58 -4.09 -17.56 0.12
C ALA A 58 -2.87 -18.50 0.16
N ALA A 59 -1.88 -18.24 -0.70
CA ALA A 59 -0.63 -18.97 -0.81
C ALA A 59 0.37 -18.15 -1.63
N ALA A 60 1.63 -18.60 -1.66
CA ALA A 60 2.65 -18.16 -2.61
C ALA A 60 3.17 -19.36 -3.42
N ASP A 61 3.52 -19.13 -4.67
CA ASP A 61 4.13 -20.08 -5.59
C ASP A 61 5.54 -19.59 -5.96
N SER A 62 6.54 -20.39 -5.62
CA SER A 62 7.95 -20.14 -5.95
C SER A 62 8.41 -20.82 -7.23
N ASP A 63 7.67 -21.82 -7.71
CA ASP A 63 8.14 -22.77 -8.71
C ASP A 63 7.88 -22.27 -10.14
N THR A 64 6.82 -21.49 -10.33
CA THR A 64 6.40 -21.04 -11.67
C THR A 64 7.26 -19.90 -12.22
N LEU A 65 7.67 -18.95 -11.38
CA LEU A 65 8.34 -17.71 -11.81
C LEU A 65 9.82 -17.63 -11.42
N GLY A 66 10.35 -18.64 -10.72
CA GLY A 66 11.74 -18.65 -10.23
C GLY A 66 11.99 -17.77 -9.00
N PHE A 67 10.93 -17.17 -8.46
CA PHE A 67 10.90 -16.44 -7.19
C PHE A 67 9.51 -16.62 -6.55
N SER A 68 9.41 -16.39 -5.24
CA SER A 68 8.12 -16.44 -4.54
C SER A 68 7.19 -15.33 -5.04
N TYR A 69 6.07 -15.71 -5.62
CA TYR A 69 5.02 -14.79 -6.07
C TYR A 69 3.67 -15.23 -5.48
N PRO A 70 2.75 -14.31 -5.15
CA PRO A 70 1.43 -14.68 -4.68
C PRO A 70 0.72 -15.63 -5.63
N PHE A 71 0.03 -16.63 -5.09
CA PHE A 71 -0.64 -17.63 -5.92
C PHE A 71 -1.59 -16.95 -6.92
N MET A 72 -1.37 -17.24 -8.19
CA MET A 72 -2.23 -16.77 -9.26
C MET A 72 -3.44 -17.70 -9.32
N GLY A 73 -4.63 -17.14 -9.10
CA GLY A 73 -5.86 -17.88 -9.36
C GLY A 73 -5.96 -18.31 -10.83
N PRO A 74 -6.97 -19.11 -11.20
CA PRO A 74 -7.16 -19.55 -12.59
C PRO A 74 -7.28 -18.34 -13.53
N VAL A 75 -6.30 -18.16 -14.41
CA VAL A 75 -6.34 -17.11 -15.44
C VAL A 75 -7.26 -17.58 -16.56
N ILE A 76 -8.40 -16.90 -16.75
CA ILE A 76 -9.37 -17.24 -17.82
C ILE A 76 -9.25 -16.23 -18.96
N GLY A 77 -8.72 -16.68 -20.11
CA GLY A 77 -8.60 -15.89 -21.35
C GLY A 77 -7.30 -15.07 -21.46
N ASP A 78 -7.24 -14.17 -22.45
CA ASP A 78 -6.09 -13.29 -22.70
C ASP A 78 -6.02 -12.09 -21.72
N GLN A 79 -6.92 -12.08 -20.74
CA GLN A 79 -7.13 -10.98 -19.81
C GLN A 79 -6.86 -11.46 -18.38
N SER A 80 -5.65 -11.13 -17.93
CA SER A 80 -5.02 -11.44 -16.63
C SER A 80 -5.59 -10.63 -15.45
N TRP A 81 -6.90 -10.35 -15.41
CA TRP A 81 -7.46 -9.48 -14.38
C TRP A 81 -7.38 -10.14 -13.01
N GLY A 82 -6.33 -9.78 -12.26
CA GLY A 82 -5.98 -10.38 -10.98
C GLY A 82 -4.93 -11.46 -11.16
N ASN A 83 -3.66 -11.07 -11.26
CA ASN A 83 -2.55 -12.02 -11.12
C ASN A 83 -2.53 -12.63 -9.70
N SER A 84 -3.27 -12.06 -8.76
CA SER A 84 -3.46 -12.58 -7.41
C SER A 84 -4.73 -11.99 -6.79
N TYR A 85 -5.20 -12.60 -5.71
CA TYR A 85 -6.39 -12.17 -4.97
C TYR A 85 -6.03 -12.01 -3.48
N PRO A 86 -5.56 -10.82 -3.06
CA PRO A 86 -5.24 -10.59 -1.66
C PRO A 86 -6.52 -10.57 -0.80
N TYR A 87 -6.45 -11.15 0.40
CA TYR A 87 -7.47 -11.02 1.45
C TYR A 87 -7.40 -9.67 2.18
N GLY A 88 -6.34 -8.92 1.93
CA GLY A 88 -6.11 -7.60 2.47
C GLY A 88 -4.69 -7.17 2.17
N GLY A 89 -4.38 -5.92 2.44
CA GLY A 89 -3.02 -5.43 2.38
C GLY A 89 -2.91 -3.97 2.73
N THR A 90 -1.68 -3.47 2.68
CA THR A 90 -1.33 -2.12 3.07
C THR A 90 -0.06 -1.70 2.33
N SER A 91 0.32 -0.44 2.49
CA SER A 91 1.60 0.08 2.03
C SER A 91 2.40 0.68 3.18
N VAL A 92 3.72 0.66 3.01
CA VAL A 92 4.68 1.45 3.77
C VAL A 92 5.04 2.63 2.89
N GLY A 93 4.67 3.82 3.36
CA GLY A 93 4.69 5.04 2.58
C GLY A 93 3.53 5.16 1.58
N ASN A 94 3.43 6.34 0.98
CA ASN A 94 2.45 6.68 -0.06
C ASN A 94 3.03 7.75 -0.99
N TYR A 95 2.49 7.89 -2.20
CA TYR A 95 2.84 9.02 -3.06
C TYR A 95 2.40 10.32 -2.41
N ALA A 96 3.32 11.29 -2.39
CA ALA A 96 3.07 12.64 -1.92
C ALA A 96 3.43 13.64 -3.01
N TYR A 97 2.62 14.67 -3.20
CA TYR A 97 2.92 15.69 -4.19
C TYR A 97 3.75 16.82 -3.55
N PRO A 98 5.00 17.08 -3.99
CA PRO A 98 5.88 18.08 -3.37
C PRO A 98 5.62 19.49 -3.90
N CYS A 99 4.37 19.81 -4.25
CA CYS A 99 3.94 21.12 -4.76
C CYS A 99 4.55 21.54 -6.12
N VAL A 100 5.45 20.73 -6.70
CA VAL A 100 6.09 20.95 -8.01
C VAL A 100 5.78 19.82 -8.97
N ARG A 101 5.53 20.16 -10.24
CA ARG A 101 5.03 19.21 -11.25
C ARG A 101 6.03 18.08 -11.52
N GLU A 102 7.31 18.38 -11.45
CA GLU A 102 8.44 17.47 -11.62
C GLU A 102 8.42 16.35 -10.58
N GLY A 103 7.81 16.59 -9.42
CA GLY A 103 7.68 15.63 -8.33
C GLY A 103 6.54 14.62 -8.47
N LYS A 104 5.69 14.78 -9.48
CA LYS A 104 4.61 13.83 -9.77
C LYS A 104 5.15 12.41 -9.90
N CYS A 105 4.62 11.47 -9.11
CA CYS A 105 5.03 10.07 -9.10
C CYS A 105 6.51 9.83 -8.81
N ARG A 106 7.20 10.77 -8.16
CA ARG A 106 8.63 10.64 -7.81
C ARG A 106 8.90 10.78 -6.32
N MET A 107 7.87 11.11 -5.56
CA MET A 107 7.94 11.46 -4.17
C MET A 107 7.09 10.51 -3.34
N VAL A 108 7.71 9.98 -2.29
CA VAL A 108 7.11 9.06 -1.35
C VAL A 108 7.21 9.68 0.04
N THR A 109 6.17 9.52 0.86
CA THR A 109 6.20 9.91 2.28
C THR A 109 7.32 9.20 3.03
N GLY A 110 7.75 9.77 4.16
CA GLY A 110 8.70 9.11 5.06
C GLY A 110 10.04 8.71 4.44
N ARG A 111 10.41 9.32 3.31
CA ARG A 111 11.65 9.03 2.58
C ARG A 111 12.75 10.07 2.83
N PHE A 112 12.36 11.31 3.11
CA PHE A 112 13.26 12.45 3.17
C PHE A 112 13.26 13.07 4.57
N SER A 113 14.43 13.45 5.08
CA SER A 113 14.50 14.13 6.38
C SER A 113 14.20 15.63 6.30
N ASP A 114 14.42 16.23 5.13
CA ASP A 114 14.40 17.68 4.90
C ASP A 114 14.14 18.00 3.42
N LEU A 115 13.93 19.28 3.12
CA LEU A 115 13.66 19.79 1.77
C LEU A 115 14.87 19.70 0.83
N ASP A 116 16.09 19.80 1.34
CA ASP A 116 17.30 19.70 0.52
C ASP A 116 17.38 18.34 -0.17
N GLN A 117 17.08 17.27 0.56
CA GLN A 117 17.01 15.93 -0.03
C GLN A 117 15.91 15.78 -1.08
N VAL A 118 14.80 16.50 -0.94
CA VAL A 118 13.74 16.54 -1.96
C VAL A 118 14.23 17.20 -3.23
N ILE A 119 14.90 18.35 -3.10
CA ILE A 119 15.46 19.11 -4.22
C ILE A 119 16.50 18.27 -4.98
N ASP A 120 17.39 17.61 -4.23
CA ASP A 120 18.40 16.72 -4.78
C ASP A 120 17.77 15.53 -5.50
N ALA A 121 16.78 14.87 -4.88
CA ALA A 121 16.10 13.72 -5.47
C ALA A 121 15.33 14.05 -6.75
N LEU A 122 14.73 15.24 -6.82
CA LEU A 122 14.01 15.72 -7.99
C LEU A 122 14.90 16.41 -9.02
N ALA A 123 16.18 16.62 -8.69
CA ALA A 123 17.16 17.32 -9.52
C ALA A 123 16.69 18.71 -9.97
N LEU A 124 15.89 19.41 -9.16
CA LEU A 124 15.27 20.69 -9.53
C LEU A 124 16.34 21.77 -9.82
N GLY A 125 17.45 21.75 -9.09
CA GLY A 125 18.55 22.72 -9.23
C GLY A 125 19.41 22.58 -10.50
N GLN A 126 19.16 21.60 -11.38
CA GLN A 126 20.01 21.36 -12.56
C GLN A 126 19.60 22.10 -13.84
N ALA A 127 18.42 22.74 -13.88
CA ALA A 127 17.87 23.23 -15.15
C ALA A 127 17.33 24.68 -15.17
N GLU A 128 17.12 25.36 -14.04
CA GLU A 128 16.49 26.69 -14.05
C GLU A 128 17.26 27.77 -13.26
N ASP A 129 17.12 29.00 -13.77
CA ASP A 129 17.51 30.27 -13.15
C ASP A 129 16.20 30.99 -12.79
N PRO A 130 15.89 31.25 -11.51
CA PRO A 130 16.76 31.15 -10.33
C PRO A 130 17.01 29.71 -9.84
N PRO A 131 18.09 29.48 -9.06
CA PRO A 131 18.36 28.17 -8.47
C PRO A 131 17.21 27.75 -7.55
N TRP A 132 16.87 26.46 -7.62
CA TRP A 132 15.96 25.83 -6.67
C TRP A 132 16.67 25.63 -5.33
N ASP A 133 16.18 26.30 -4.29
CA ASP A 133 16.58 26.11 -2.90
C ASP A 133 15.36 25.78 -2.02
N ASP A 134 15.62 25.51 -0.73
CA ASP A 134 14.61 25.15 0.27
C ASP A 134 13.56 26.25 0.44
N GLU A 135 13.98 27.53 0.44
CA GLU A 135 13.10 28.69 0.51
C GLU A 135 12.15 28.76 -0.70
N ALA A 136 12.66 28.56 -1.92
CA ALA A 136 11.85 28.57 -3.14
C ALA A 136 10.81 27.44 -3.16
N LEU A 137 11.20 26.22 -2.81
CA LEU A 137 10.27 25.09 -2.76
C LEU A 137 9.22 25.29 -1.65
N TRP A 138 9.63 25.78 -0.49
CA TRP A 138 8.72 26.10 0.60
C TRP A 138 7.70 27.17 0.23
N ASP A 139 8.14 28.25 -0.42
CA ASP A 139 7.27 29.35 -0.86
C ASP A 139 6.19 28.85 -1.84
N ILE A 140 6.56 27.97 -2.78
CA ILE A 140 5.59 27.33 -3.69
C ILE A 140 4.60 26.47 -2.91
N CYS A 141 5.08 25.66 -1.98
CA CYS A 141 4.22 24.81 -1.16
C CYS A 141 3.25 25.61 -0.29
N ARG A 142 3.72 26.68 0.35
CA ARG A 142 2.88 27.63 1.10
C ARG A 142 1.82 28.23 0.20
N ASP A 143 2.19 28.72 -0.97
CA ASP A 143 1.26 29.42 -1.85
C ASP A 143 0.22 28.47 -2.46
N TYR A 144 0.62 27.22 -2.72
CA TYR A 144 -0.25 26.21 -3.33
C TYR A 144 -1.21 25.54 -2.33
N PHE A 145 -0.70 25.05 -1.20
CA PHE A 145 -1.51 24.31 -0.21
C PHE A 145 -1.95 25.17 0.97
N GLY A 146 -1.41 26.38 1.13
CA GLY A 146 -1.66 27.23 2.29
C GLY A 146 -0.93 26.76 3.54
N TYR A 147 0.14 25.96 3.40
CA TYR A 147 0.91 25.49 4.55
C TYR A 147 1.52 26.64 5.32
N THR A 148 1.46 26.56 6.65
CA THR A 148 1.90 27.60 7.57
C THR A 148 3.27 27.31 8.17
N GLU A 149 3.70 26.06 8.20
CA GLU A 149 5.01 25.63 8.68
C GLU A 149 5.54 24.38 7.94
N PRO A 150 6.87 24.23 7.76
CA PRO A 150 7.44 23.07 7.06
C PRO A 150 7.06 21.70 7.67
N ALA A 151 6.73 21.65 8.95
CA ALA A 151 6.29 20.43 9.63
C ALA A 151 4.96 19.88 9.09
N GLU A 152 4.19 20.67 8.34
CA GLU A 152 2.95 20.23 7.67
C GLU A 152 3.23 19.43 6.39
N LEU A 153 4.46 19.47 5.86
CA LEU A 153 4.85 18.67 4.70
C LEU A 153 4.99 17.20 5.11
N GLU A 154 4.03 16.38 4.70
CA GLU A 154 3.95 14.96 5.07
C GLU A 154 5.11 14.10 4.53
N PHE A 155 5.84 14.61 3.52
CA PHE A 155 6.95 13.91 2.87
C PHE A 155 8.33 14.22 3.43
N ILE A 156 8.44 15.11 4.43
CA ILE A 156 9.70 15.38 5.13
C ILE A 156 9.58 15.16 6.64
N GLY A 157 10.66 14.66 7.24
CA GLY A 157 10.85 14.63 8.69
C GLY A 157 11.63 13.40 9.16
N ILE A 158 12.69 13.63 9.95
CA ILE A 158 13.52 12.53 10.48
C ILE A 158 12.74 11.55 11.38
N ASP A 159 11.79 12.08 12.16
CA ASP A 159 10.92 11.28 13.03
C ASP A 159 9.73 10.65 12.25
N ARG A 160 9.65 10.90 10.94
CA ARG A 160 8.61 10.39 10.05
C ARG A 160 9.16 9.46 8.99
N LEU A 161 10.43 9.05 9.10
CA LEU A 161 11.01 8.10 8.16
C LEU A 161 10.27 6.76 8.28
N ASP A 162 9.73 6.28 7.16
CA ASP A 162 8.96 5.04 7.11
C ASP A 162 9.90 3.84 7.35
N PHE A 163 11.08 3.86 6.73
CA PHE A 163 12.13 2.87 6.92
C PHE A 163 13.25 3.39 7.83
N ARG A 164 13.52 2.66 8.91
CA ARG A 164 14.58 2.94 9.89
C ARG A 164 15.63 1.84 9.92
N GLU A 165 16.90 2.21 10.03
CA GLU A 165 17.98 1.23 10.09
C GLU A 165 18.06 0.57 11.48
N GLU A 166 17.85 -0.74 11.53
CA GLU A 166 17.90 -1.54 12.75
C GLU A 166 18.54 -2.92 12.47
N GLY A 167 19.63 -3.24 13.18
CA GLY A 167 20.17 -4.60 13.19
C GLY A 167 20.61 -5.15 11.83
N GLY A 168 21.03 -4.29 10.89
CA GLY A 168 21.41 -4.69 9.53
C GLY A 168 20.25 -4.72 8.53
N TYR A 169 19.07 -4.21 8.91
CA TYR A 169 17.91 -4.08 8.05
C TYR A 169 17.40 -2.64 8.03
N PHE A 170 16.79 -2.24 6.93
CA PHE A 170 15.79 -1.18 6.92
C PHE A 170 14.45 -1.78 7.32
N VAL A 171 13.87 -1.27 8.40
CA VAL A 171 12.67 -1.81 9.04
C VAL A 171 11.56 -0.77 8.96
N ALA A 172 10.36 -1.20 8.59
CA ALA A 172 9.16 -0.36 8.63
C ALA A 172 8.00 -1.10 9.28
N ASP A 173 7.22 -0.41 10.10
CA ASP A 173 6.01 -0.99 10.69
C ASP A 173 4.87 -0.96 9.66
N TRP A 174 4.02 -1.98 9.69
CA TRP A 174 2.83 -2.03 8.85
C TRP A 174 1.61 -2.51 9.64
N LYS A 175 0.44 -2.12 9.14
CA LYS A 175 -0.85 -2.58 9.64
C LYS A 175 -1.80 -2.87 8.49
N VAL A 176 -2.37 -4.07 8.50
CA VAL A 176 -3.47 -4.46 7.60
C VAL A 176 -4.74 -4.56 8.45
N TRP A 177 -5.79 -3.89 8.01
CA TRP A 177 -7.07 -3.84 8.71
C TRP A 177 -8.04 -4.87 8.15
N HIS A 178 -8.88 -5.44 9.02
CA HIS A 178 -10.04 -6.24 8.62
C HIS A 178 -9.70 -7.38 7.65
N VAL A 179 -8.65 -8.15 7.95
CA VAL A 179 -8.27 -9.32 7.16
C VAL A 179 -9.11 -10.51 7.61
N ASP A 180 -9.68 -11.24 6.67
CA ASP A 180 -10.27 -12.56 6.91
C ASP A 180 -9.32 -13.63 6.32
N PRO A 181 -8.30 -14.09 7.09
CA PRO A 181 -7.47 -15.18 6.64
C PRO A 181 -8.36 -16.44 6.68
N GLN A 182 -8.93 -16.79 5.53
CA GLN A 182 -9.77 -17.98 5.45
C GLN A 182 -8.93 -19.21 5.81
N ASP A 183 -9.36 -19.90 6.86
CA ASP A 183 -8.89 -21.25 7.23
C ASP A 183 -9.66 -22.27 6.38
N ASP A 184 -9.57 -22.14 5.05
CA ASP A 184 -10.00 -23.25 4.22
C ASP A 184 -8.98 -24.40 4.41
N ALA A 185 -9.46 -25.65 4.36
CA ALA A 185 -8.65 -26.82 4.68
C ALA A 185 -7.46 -27.06 3.71
N GLU A 186 -7.20 -26.13 2.78
CA GLU A 186 -6.29 -26.24 1.65
C GLU A 186 -5.28 -25.06 1.59
N GLY A 187 -5.55 -23.91 2.21
CA GLY A 187 -4.71 -22.71 2.18
C GLY A 187 -4.00 -22.43 3.51
N ARG A 188 -2.68 -22.26 3.46
CA ARG A 188 -1.92 -21.60 4.53
C ARG A 188 -1.73 -20.16 4.09
N PRO A 189 -2.53 -19.19 4.58
CA PRO A 189 -2.42 -17.83 4.10
C PRO A 189 -1.03 -17.29 4.43
N VAL A 190 -0.49 -16.47 3.54
CA VAL A 190 0.87 -15.95 3.62
C VAL A 190 0.90 -14.44 3.51
N LEU A 191 1.89 -13.84 4.13
CA LEU A 191 2.31 -12.48 3.86
C LEU A 191 3.36 -12.50 2.75
N TRP A 192 3.16 -11.63 1.77
CA TRP A 192 4.12 -11.37 0.71
C TRP A 192 4.23 -9.87 0.49
N ALA A 193 5.45 -9.39 0.26
CA ALA A 193 5.70 -7.98 0.06
C ALA A 193 6.68 -7.72 -1.10
N TYR A 194 6.58 -6.52 -1.66
CA TYR A 194 7.55 -5.98 -2.60
C TYR A 194 7.73 -4.48 -2.36
N VAL A 195 8.85 -3.92 -2.83
CA VAL A 195 9.11 -2.49 -2.84
C VAL A 195 9.30 -2.04 -4.28
N ASP A 196 8.44 -1.12 -4.71
CA ASP A 196 8.50 -0.51 -6.03
C ASP A 196 9.47 0.67 -6.01
N ASN A 197 10.70 0.45 -6.46
CA ASN A 197 11.71 1.49 -6.60
C ASN A 197 11.60 2.22 -7.94
N GLY A 198 10.98 1.59 -8.94
CA GLY A 198 10.72 2.16 -10.26
C GLY A 198 9.62 3.23 -10.27
N MET A 199 8.79 3.27 -9.23
CA MET A 199 7.58 4.09 -9.11
C MET A 199 6.50 3.74 -10.16
N GLU A 200 6.51 2.52 -10.66
CA GLU A 200 5.59 2.01 -11.68
C GLU A 200 4.17 1.79 -11.13
N THR A 201 4.03 1.70 -9.80
CA THR A 201 2.75 1.68 -9.10
C THR A 201 2.04 3.04 -9.09
N CYS A 202 2.66 4.10 -9.58
CA CYS A 202 2.01 5.40 -9.69
C CYS A 202 1.20 5.54 -10.99
N ASN A 203 -0.06 5.93 -10.84
CA ASN A 203 -0.89 6.43 -11.92
C ASN A 203 -0.65 7.95 -12.12
N PRO A 204 0.08 8.39 -13.15
CA PRO A 204 0.36 9.81 -13.37
C PRO A 204 -0.87 10.63 -13.81
N ASP A 205 -1.97 9.98 -14.14
CA ASP A 205 -3.24 10.59 -14.53
C ASP A 205 -4.29 10.53 -13.41
N GLY A 206 -3.92 9.99 -12.24
CA GLY A 206 -4.76 9.85 -11.07
C GLY A 206 -4.52 10.92 -9.99
N GLY A 207 -5.32 10.88 -8.93
CA GLY A 207 -5.20 11.78 -7.79
C GLY A 207 -5.88 13.13 -8.00
N ALA A 208 -5.58 14.10 -7.14
CA ALA A 208 -6.20 15.42 -7.20
C ALA A 208 -5.86 16.13 -8.53
N SER A 209 -6.86 16.81 -9.08
CA SER A 209 -6.68 17.65 -10.27
C SER A 209 -6.35 19.06 -9.82
N ASN A 210 -5.22 19.58 -10.30
CA ASN A 210 -4.76 20.89 -9.90
C ASN A 210 -4.32 21.76 -11.06
N ARG A 211 -4.25 23.04 -10.75
CA ARG A 211 -3.93 24.11 -11.69
C ARG A 211 -2.85 24.98 -11.05
N GLY A 212 -1.60 24.72 -11.41
CA GLY A 212 -0.52 25.69 -11.20
C GLY A 212 -0.62 26.83 -12.23
N ASP A 213 0.52 27.40 -12.62
CA ASP A 213 0.58 28.47 -13.62
C ASP A 213 0.33 28.01 -15.08
N GLY A 214 0.07 26.71 -15.27
CA GLY A 214 -0.06 26.06 -16.56
C GLY A 214 -1.40 25.35 -16.79
N PRO A 215 -1.45 24.39 -17.74
CA PRO A 215 -2.61 23.54 -17.94
C PRO A 215 -2.88 22.66 -16.70
N TRP A 216 -4.13 22.21 -16.57
CA TRP A 216 -4.50 21.24 -15.54
C TRP A 216 -3.61 20.00 -15.60
N PHE A 217 -3.17 19.55 -14.43
CA PHE A 217 -2.45 18.30 -14.26
C PHE A 217 -2.99 17.54 -13.05
N ARG A 218 -2.60 16.28 -12.98
CA ARG A 218 -2.94 15.34 -11.93
C ARG A 218 -1.71 15.11 -11.06
N GLU A 219 -1.89 15.08 -9.74
CA GLU A 219 -0.77 14.95 -8.79
C GLU A 219 -0.11 13.56 -8.78
N GLY A 220 -0.81 12.57 -9.34
CA GLY A 220 -0.42 11.17 -9.25
C GLY A 220 -1.10 10.50 -8.05
N GLU A 221 -1.41 9.21 -8.18
CA GLU A 221 -1.88 8.37 -7.07
C GLU A 221 -1.46 6.92 -7.30
N VAL A 222 -1.52 6.08 -6.27
CA VAL A 222 -1.26 4.64 -6.43
C VAL A 222 -2.37 4.00 -7.28
N PHE A 223 -2.01 3.11 -8.22
CA PHE A 223 -3.03 2.30 -8.91
C PHE A 223 -3.85 1.46 -7.91
N PRO A 224 -5.17 1.38 -8.03
CA PRO A 224 -5.99 0.68 -7.04
C PRO A 224 -5.81 -0.84 -7.02
N ASP A 225 -5.19 -1.42 -8.05
CA ASP A 225 -5.02 -2.85 -8.26
C ASP A 225 -3.58 -3.33 -8.03
N VAL A 226 -2.70 -2.52 -7.40
CA VAL A 226 -1.27 -2.86 -7.19
C VAL A 226 -1.05 -4.21 -6.52
N LEU A 227 -1.82 -4.51 -5.47
CA LEU A 227 -1.74 -5.80 -4.76
C LEU A 227 -2.48 -6.93 -5.48
N ASN A 228 -3.41 -6.62 -6.41
CA ASN A 228 -4.09 -7.61 -7.24
C ASN A 228 -3.25 -8.00 -8.47
N MET A 229 -2.42 -7.08 -8.97
CA MET A 229 -1.61 -7.25 -10.17
C MET A 229 -0.13 -6.87 -9.94
N PRO A 230 0.57 -7.41 -8.92
CA PRO A 230 1.92 -6.97 -8.61
C PRO A 230 2.87 -7.18 -9.80
N GLY A 231 2.76 -8.28 -10.54
CA GLY A 231 3.55 -8.54 -11.75
C GLY A 231 3.37 -7.54 -12.91
N LYS A 232 2.33 -6.68 -12.90
CA LYS A 232 2.19 -5.57 -13.87
C LYS A 232 3.10 -4.39 -13.52
N TYR A 233 3.40 -4.23 -12.23
CA TYR A 233 4.11 -3.08 -11.68
C TYR A 233 5.54 -3.42 -11.27
N LEU A 234 5.87 -4.70 -11.07
CA LEU A 234 7.24 -5.14 -10.83
C LEU A 234 8.11 -4.88 -12.07
N THR A 235 9.21 -4.18 -11.84
CA THR A 235 10.23 -3.87 -12.84
C THR A 235 11.64 -4.11 -12.32
N ALA A 236 12.59 -4.26 -13.24
CA ALA A 236 13.96 -4.57 -12.89
C ALA A 236 14.52 -3.50 -11.92
N GLY A 237 14.99 -3.93 -10.75
CA GLY A 237 15.42 -3.02 -9.67
C GLY A 237 14.47 -2.96 -8.47
N ASP A 238 13.27 -3.52 -8.58
CA ASP A 238 12.35 -3.65 -7.45
C ASP A 238 12.81 -4.76 -6.50
N PHE A 239 12.43 -4.61 -5.23
CA PHE A 239 12.74 -5.62 -4.22
C PHE A 239 11.50 -6.49 -3.97
N ILE A 240 11.70 -7.80 -3.79
CA ILE A 240 10.62 -8.77 -3.60
C ILE A 240 10.91 -9.70 -2.42
N THR A 241 9.85 -10.24 -1.82
CA THR A 241 9.94 -11.33 -0.85
C THR A 241 10.25 -12.63 -1.58
N THR A 242 11.41 -13.25 -1.33
CA THR A 242 11.75 -14.56 -1.95
C THR A 242 11.17 -15.75 -1.19
N THR A 243 10.86 -15.57 0.09
CA THR A 243 10.23 -16.57 0.94
C THR A 243 9.05 -15.94 1.67
N ALA A 244 7.82 -16.29 1.26
CA ALA A 244 6.61 -15.77 1.89
C ALA A 244 6.53 -16.22 3.36
N THR A 245 5.91 -15.37 4.20
CA THR A 245 5.77 -15.63 5.64
C THR A 245 4.40 -16.25 5.91
N ASP A 246 4.38 -17.47 6.46
CA ASP A 246 3.13 -18.12 6.85
C ASP A 246 2.40 -17.32 7.94
N LEU A 247 1.10 -17.09 7.75
CA LEU A 247 0.23 -16.53 8.78
C LEU A 247 -0.19 -17.63 9.75
N VAL A 248 -0.16 -17.28 11.05
CA VAL A 248 -0.64 -18.15 12.11
C VAL A 248 -2.00 -17.62 12.54
N ILE A 249 -3.04 -18.45 12.40
CA ILE A 249 -4.45 -18.11 12.57
C ILE A 249 -4.73 -17.28 13.84
N ASP A 250 -4.08 -17.53 14.96
CA ASP A 250 -4.35 -16.78 16.21
C ASP A 250 -3.34 -15.68 16.54
N GLN A 251 -2.31 -15.50 15.71
CA GLN A 251 -1.33 -14.43 15.87
C GLN A 251 -1.78 -13.19 15.10
N ARG A 252 -1.75 -12.02 15.79
CA ARG A 252 -2.17 -10.73 15.24
C ARG A 252 -1.04 -9.73 15.08
N ASP A 253 0.07 -9.96 15.78
CA ASP A 253 1.19 -9.04 15.89
C ASP A 253 2.53 -9.78 15.76
N GLY A 254 3.60 -8.98 15.64
CA GLY A 254 4.97 -9.50 15.59
C GLY A 254 5.32 -10.27 14.32
N TYR A 255 4.55 -10.12 13.25
CA TYR A 255 4.92 -10.66 11.95
C TYR A 255 6.14 -9.93 11.39
N GLU A 256 7.01 -10.68 10.71
CA GLU A 256 8.18 -10.14 10.03
C GLU A 256 8.14 -10.61 8.58
N VAL A 257 8.04 -9.66 7.64
CA VAL A 257 8.09 -9.94 6.21
C VAL A 257 9.44 -9.46 5.70
N VAL A 258 10.24 -10.37 5.14
CA VAL A 258 11.58 -10.05 4.65
C VAL A 258 11.55 -9.90 3.13
N VAL A 259 11.93 -8.72 2.65
CA VAL A 259 12.09 -8.42 1.23
C VAL A 259 13.58 -8.50 0.90
N ASP A 260 14.01 -9.66 0.40
CA ASP A 260 15.41 -10.07 0.25
C ASP A 260 15.83 -10.42 -1.19
N GLY A 261 14.91 -10.31 -2.15
CA GLY A 261 15.18 -10.55 -3.56
C GLY A 261 15.25 -9.25 -4.34
N LEU A 262 16.08 -9.23 -5.38
CA LEU A 262 16.05 -8.23 -6.44
C LEU A 262 15.31 -8.82 -7.63
N PHE A 263 14.32 -8.10 -8.15
CA PHE A 263 13.61 -8.50 -9.36
C PHE A 263 14.45 -8.11 -10.59
N GLU A 264 14.75 -9.09 -11.45
CA GLU A 264 15.65 -8.91 -12.62
C GLU A 264 14.91 -8.67 -13.95
N GLY A 265 13.60 -8.94 -14.02
CA GLY A 265 12.77 -8.80 -15.23
C GLY A 265 12.62 -10.05 -16.07
#